data_AF-A0A812ZZK5-F1
#
_entry.id   AF-A0A812ZZK5-F1
#
_cell.length_a   1.000
_cell.length_b   1.000
_cell.length_c   1.000
_cell.angle_alpha   90.00
_cell.angle_beta   90.00
_cell.angle_gamma   90.00
#
_symmetry.space_group_name_H-M   'P 1'
#
loop_
_entity.id
_entity.type
_entity.pdbx_description
1 polymer ?
#
loop_
_entity_poly.entity_id
_entity_poly.type
_entity_poly.pdbx_seq_one_letter_code
_entity_poly.pdbx_strand_id
1 'polypeptide(L)'
;MVYQNSKGFLVSCEHHEDTWQGWILGLAGHPLYVAESMPAAHQEVPGSWRVVPTWGKDPAPSVTAVFTAAEATLLQLQKALASAEDAAATGNFDDAQALLDAAQDDTEHLLDHADNSGVAPALQRLQCLRESLPWRRASALRSQGVDASDAEDWDGARRLFETALRHIDSCESQESGNLRQELRKLLAQCPERIVMSRLREAEKACDAQQWRDCTSLLESVQQHAKEAAAAGACTASLWEEQAKHLRLRSVLGQAKELQCRGDEARGSTRASYESAATCYMAALELLEPLQGTGGPASALAVELKEAMEGLAVLAMGQVEAALGEESLEAGIDMDGLLSFADRVLRHVKGSQVLRVELEALQEATAQAKISDLRTSGDAAVERGDWQEADACWAAALQLIAESQ
;
A
#
# COMPACT_ATOMS: atom_id res chain seq x y z
N MET A 1 3.93 -29.52 47.86
CA MET A 1 4.48 -29.07 46.55
C MET A 1 4.38 -27.55 46.54
N VAL A 2 5.51 -26.83 46.61
CA VAL A 2 5.54 -25.38 46.87
C VAL A 2 5.50 -24.62 45.54
N TYR A 3 4.46 -23.81 45.31
CA TYR A 3 4.25 -23.03 44.08
C TYR A 3 4.62 -21.56 44.29
N GLN A 4 5.63 -21.06 43.59
CA GLN A 4 6.15 -19.71 43.72
C GLN A 4 5.57 -18.79 42.62
N ASN A 5 4.87 -17.69 42.99
CA ASN A 5 4.32 -16.69 42.06
C ASN A 5 5.23 -15.45 41.90
N SER A 6 5.07 -14.74 40.78
CA SER A 6 5.85 -13.62 40.24
C SER A 6 5.89 -12.32 41.09
N LYS A 7 4.95 -12.10 42.00
CA LYS A 7 4.98 -10.99 43.00
C LYS A 7 5.36 -11.47 44.39
N GLY A 8 5.53 -12.78 44.55
CA GLY A 8 6.20 -13.34 45.69
C GLY A 8 5.32 -13.74 46.87
N PHE A 9 4.01 -13.67 46.78
CA PHE A 9 3.19 -14.24 47.85
C PHE A 9 3.06 -15.75 47.67
N LEU A 10 3.44 -16.51 48.70
CA LEU A 10 3.26 -17.97 48.82
C LEU A 10 2.22 -18.20 49.92
N VAL A 11 1.12 -18.94 49.66
CA VAL A 11 0.27 -19.49 50.73
C VAL A 11 0.10 -20.97 50.42
N SER A 12 0.81 -21.88 51.09
CA SER A 12 0.64 -23.32 50.85
C SER A 12 0.14 -24.03 52.09
N CYS A 13 -0.93 -24.82 51.94
CA CYS A 13 -1.41 -25.77 52.94
C CYS A 13 -0.81 -27.15 52.62
N GLU A 14 0.19 -27.60 53.40
CA GLU A 14 0.69 -28.96 53.29
C GLU A 14 0.07 -29.85 54.38
N HIS A 15 -0.59 -30.93 53.95
CA HIS A 15 -0.96 -32.04 54.82
C HIS A 15 0.26 -32.94 54.97
N HIS A 16 0.86 -32.93 56.16
CA HIS A 16 1.92 -33.87 56.51
C HIS A 16 1.33 -35.00 57.35
N GLU A 17 1.68 -36.24 56.98
CA GLU A 17 1.25 -37.52 57.58
C GLU A 17 0.78 -37.39 59.05
N ASP A 18 -0.54 -37.47 59.22
CA ASP A 18 -1.34 -37.66 60.43
C ASP A 18 -1.08 -36.80 61.69
N THR A 19 -0.30 -35.72 61.61
CA THR A 19 0.11 -35.01 62.85
C THR A 19 -0.11 -33.50 62.88
N TRP A 20 -0.21 -32.79 61.75
CA TRP A 20 -0.49 -31.34 61.74
C TRP A 20 -0.94 -30.82 60.37
N GLN A 21 -1.68 -29.69 60.38
CA GLN A 21 -1.96 -28.86 59.21
C GLN A 21 -1.12 -27.58 59.30
N GLY A 22 -0.25 -27.35 58.32
CA GLY A 22 0.63 -26.19 58.27
C GLY A 22 0.27 -25.22 57.16
N TRP A 23 0.32 -23.92 57.44
CA TRP A 23 0.18 -22.87 56.43
C TRP A 23 1.52 -22.12 56.30
N ILE A 24 2.06 -22.07 55.09
CA ILE A 24 3.30 -21.32 54.79
C ILE A 24 2.93 -20.02 54.09
N LEU A 25 3.21 -18.89 54.72
CA LEU A 25 3.07 -17.55 54.11
C LEU A 25 4.45 -17.07 53.62
N GLY A 26 4.61 -16.68 52.36
CA GLY A 26 5.90 -16.23 51.80
C GLY A 26 5.85 -14.94 50.98
N LEU A 27 7.04 -14.33 50.87
CA LEU A 27 7.65 -13.23 50.07
C LEU A 27 8.65 -13.56 48.96
N ALA A 28 8.37 -13.38 47.68
CA ALA A 28 9.30 -13.48 46.54
C ALA A 28 10.14 -14.78 46.51
N GLY A 29 9.56 -15.92 46.88
CA GLY A 29 10.30 -17.18 47.03
C GLY A 29 10.99 -17.37 48.37
N HIS A 30 10.85 -16.40 49.28
CA HIS A 30 11.26 -16.51 50.67
C HIS A 30 10.04 -16.87 51.52
N PRO A 31 10.00 -18.07 52.11
CA PRO A 31 9.00 -18.40 53.11
C PRO A 31 9.18 -17.44 54.30
N LEU A 32 8.17 -16.61 54.54
CA LEU A 32 8.20 -15.55 55.54
C LEU A 32 7.66 -16.06 56.87
N TYR A 33 6.70 -16.98 56.89
CA TYR A 33 6.13 -17.55 58.11
C TYR A 33 5.67 -18.98 57.85
N VAL A 34 5.95 -19.89 58.78
CA VAL A 34 5.31 -21.20 58.86
C VAL A 34 4.41 -21.15 60.09
N ALA A 35 3.14 -21.44 59.91
CA ALA A 35 2.16 -21.42 60.97
C ALA A 35 1.57 -22.84 61.13
N GLU A 36 1.81 -23.44 62.30
CA GLU A 36 1.40 -24.81 62.62
C GLU A 36 0.05 -24.78 63.36
N SER A 37 -0.94 -25.52 62.84
CA SER A 37 -2.18 -25.81 63.57
C SER A 37 -1.90 -26.88 64.62
N MET A 38 -2.05 -26.54 65.91
CA MET A 38 -1.89 -27.52 66.98
C MET A 38 -3.04 -28.54 66.99
N PRO A 39 -2.80 -29.84 67.30
CA PRO A 39 -3.77 -30.93 67.09
C PRO A 39 -4.95 -30.98 68.07
N ALA A 40 -5.28 -29.90 68.76
CA ALA A 40 -6.33 -29.90 69.77
C ALA A 40 -7.21 -28.66 69.68
N ALA A 41 -8.05 -28.62 68.64
CA ALA A 41 -9.48 -28.32 68.75
C ALA A 41 -10.05 -28.07 67.34
N HIS A 42 -10.98 -28.90 66.92
CA HIS A 42 -11.90 -28.61 65.81
C HIS A 42 -12.90 -27.49 66.15
N GLN A 43 -12.48 -26.43 66.87
CA GLN A 43 -13.36 -25.33 67.29
C GLN A 43 -12.65 -23.98 67.18
N GLU A 44 -13.07 -23.20 66.19
CA GLU A 44 -13.37 -21.75 66.22
C GLU A 44 -12.61 -20.85 67.24
N VAL A 45 -11.29 -20.93 67.35
CA VAL A 45 -10.52 -19.90 68.08
C VAL A 45 -9.49 -19.24 67.16
N PRO A 46 -9.67 -17.95 66.80
CA PRO A 46 -8.65 -17.16 66.15
C PRO A 46 -7.57 -16.79 67.19
N GLY A 47 -6.63 -17.69 67.46
CA GLY A 47 -5.61 -17.40 68.49
C GLY A 47 -4.46 -18.38 68.67
N SER A 48 -4.47 -19.58 68.08
CA SER A 48 -3.45 -20.60 68.34
C SER A 48 -2.47 -20.82 67.17
N TRP A 49 -2.16 -19.77 66.43
CA TRP A 49 -1.14 -19.82 65.38
C TRP A 49 0.22 -19.51 65.99
N ARG A 50 1.18 -20.44 65.88
CA ARG A 50 2.55 -20.22 66.35
C ARG A 50 3.47 -19.94 65.18
N VAL A 51 4.18 -18.83 65.25
CA VAL A 51 5.26 -18.46 64.31
C VAL A 51 6.47 -19.33 64.61
N VAL A 52 7.00 -20.05 63.63
CA VAL A 52 8.28 -20.75 63.78
C VAL A 52 9.39 -19.71 63.98
N PRO A 53 10.11 -19.69 65.12
CA PRO A 53 10.91 -18.55 65.57
C PRO A 53 12.14 -18.18 64.71
N THR A 54 12.40 -18.90 63.63
CA THR A 54 13.60 -18.75 62.80
C THR A 54 13.32 -18.20 61.41
N TRP A 55 12.04 -18.05 61.03
CA TRP A 55 11.61 -17.68 59.68
C TRP A 55 10.63 -16.49 59.79
N GLY A 56 11.06 -15.29 59.37
CA GLY A 56 10.18 -14.10 59.28
C GLY A 56 10.58 -12.87 60.11
N LYS A 57 10.00 -11.71 59.76
CA LYS A 57 10.15 -10.46 60.51
C LYS A 57 9.25 -10.47 61.75
N ASP A 58 9.75 -9.98 62.87
CA ASP A 58 9.00 -9.83 64.13
C ASP A 58 8.51 -8.37 64.24
N PRO A 59 7.22 -8.10 64.57
CA PRO A 59 6.14 -9.06 64.85
C PRO A 59 5.50 -9.65 63.59
N ALA A 60 5.05 -10.90 63.71
CA ALA A 60 4.26 -11.54 62.66
C ALA A 60 2.93 -10.80 62.42
N PRO A 61 2.45 -10.74 61.16
CA PRO A 61 1.13 -10.21 60.86
C PRO A 61 0.06 -11.05 61.57
N SER A 62 -0.94 -10.39 62.14
CA SER A 62 -2.06 -11.10 62.77
C SER A 62 -2.89 -11.84 61.71
N VAL A 63 -3.52 -12.95 62.11
CA VAL A 63 -4.49 -13.68 61.27
C VAL A 63 -5.55 -12.72 60.71
N THR A 64 -6.02 -11.77 61.53
CA THR A 64 -6.93 -10.71 61.12
C THR A 64 -6.38 -9.87 59.97
N ALA A 65 -5.09 -9.48 60.01
CA ALA A 65 -4.47 -8.70 58.93
C ALA A 65 -4.40 -9.48 57.61
N VAL A 66 -4.19 -10.80 57.67
CA VAL A 66 -4.19 -11.67 56.47
C VAL A 66 -5.61 -11.78 55.89
N PHE A 67 -6.63 -11.99 56.72
CA PHE A 67 -8.02 -12.01 56.27
C PHE A 67 -8.48 -10.67 55.69
N THR A 68 -8.12 -9.54 56.33
CA THR A 68 -8.44 -8.20 55.80
C THR A 68 -7.74 -7.93 54.45
N ALA A 69 -6.52 -8.43 54.27
CA ALA A 69 -5.82 -8.34 52.99
C ALA A 69 -6.52 -9.17 51.90
N ALA A 70 -6.93 -10.40 52.20
CA ALA A 70 -7.66 -11.25 51.26
C ALA A 70 -9.05 -10.68 50.88
N GLU A 71 -9.79 -10.15 51.84
CA GLU A 71 -11.06 -9.44 51.59
C GLU A 71 -10.83 -8.19 50.72
N ALA A 72 -9.76 -7.45 50.96
CA ALA A 72 -9.39 -6.28 50.15
C ALA A 72 -9.04 -6.69 48.71
N THR A 73 -8.29 -7.78 48.51
CA THR A 73 -7.97 -8.32 47.18
C THR A 73 -9.23 -8.82 46.46
N LEU A 74 -10.13 -9.53 47.15
CA LEU A 74 -11.41 -9.95 46.57
C LEU A 74 -12.28 -8.75 46.15
N LEU A 75 -12.31 -7.69 46.96
CA LEU A 75 -13.02 -6.46 46.63
C LEU A 75 -12.39 -5.75 45.42
N GLN A 76 -11.05 -5.74 45.32
CA GLN A 76 -10.33 -5.18 44.16
C GLN A 76 -10.63 -5.99 42.89
N LEU A 77 -10.57 -7.32 42.97
CA LEU A 77 -10.94 -8.21 41.88
C LEU A 77 -12.36 -7.93 41.39
N GLN A 78 -13.34 -7.86 42.30
CA GLN A 78 -14.74 -7.58 41.94
C GLN A 78 -14.91 -6.21 41.26
N LYS A 79 -14.17 -5.18 41.72
CA LYS A 79 -14.16 -3.86 41.08
C LYS A 79 -13.50 -3.89 39.69
N ALA A 80 -12.41 -4.63 39.54
CA ALA A 80 -11.73 -4.80 38.26
C ALA A 80 -12.63 -5.51 37.25
N LEU A 81 -13.33 -6.57 37.67
CA LEU A 81 -14.30 -7.29 36.84
C LEU A 81 -15.46 -6.40 36.40
N ALA A 82 -16.03 -5.60 37.31
CA ALA A 82 -17.09 -4.65 36.96
C ALA A 82 -16.59 -3.59 35.97
N SER A 83 -15.38 -3.07 36.18
CA SER A 83 -14.77 -2.08 35.28
C SER A 83 -14.46 -2.68 33.90
N ALA A 84 -14.04 -3.96 33.84
CA ALA A 84 -13.79 -4.67 32.60
C ALA A 84 -15.09 -4.90 31.81
N GLU A 85 -16.19 -5.19 32.49
CA GLU A 85 -17.52 -5.30 31.87
C GLU A 85 -17.98 -3.98 31.26
N ASP A 86 -17.85 -2.89 32.01
CA ASP A 86 -18.20 -1.54 31.53
C ASP A 86 -17.31 -1.13 30.34
N ALA A 87 -16.01 -1.41 30.40
CA ALA A 87 -15.08 -1.19 29.30
C ALA A 87 -15.47 -2.01 28.06
N ALA A 88 -15.80 -3.29 28.23
CA ALA A 88 -16.24 -4.16 27.14
C ALA A 88 -17.60 -3.71 26.56
N ALA A 89 -18.52 -3.21 27.38
CA ALA A 89 -19.82 -2.71 26.96
C ALA A 89 -19.73 -1.39 26.18
N THR A 90 -18.71 -0.57 26.47
CA THR A 90 -18.43 0.70 25.78
C THR A 90 -17.51 0.54 24.57
N GLY A 91 -17.01 -0.67 24.29
CA GLY A 91 -16.13 -0.97 23.16
C GLY A 91 -14.64 -0.76 23.42
N ASN A 92 -14.23 -0.44 24.64
CA ASN A 92 -12.84 -0.30 25.05
C ASN A 92 -12.23 -1.68 25.37
N PHE A 93 -12.05 -2.51 24.33
CA PHE A 93 -11.64 -3.90 24.48
C PHE A 93 -10.19 -4.07 24.97
N ASP A 94 -9.30 -3.14 24.67
CA ASP A 94 -7.91 -3.19 25.14
C ASP A 94 -7.83 -2.90 26.65
N ASP A 95 -8.59 -1.91 27.14
CA ASP A 95 -8.72 -1.63 28.57
C ASP A 95 -9.39 -2.80 29.30
N ALA A 96 -10.45 -3.38 28.73
CA ALA A 96 -11.09 -4.56 29.28
C ALA A 96 -10.12 -5.75 29.39
N GLN A 97 -9.28 -5.99 28.37
CA GLN A 97 -8.26 -7.04 28.40
C GLN A 97 -7.22 -6.77 29.48
N ALA A 98 -6.70 -5.54 29.59
CA ALA A 98 -5.73 -5.18 30.61
C ALA A 98 -6.29 -5.35 32.04
N LEU A 99 -7.57 -4.99 32.25
CA LEU A 99 -8.26 -5.20 33.52
C LEU A 99 -8.47 -6.69 33.83
N LEU A 100 -8.76 -7.52 32.83
CA LEU A 100 -8.91 -8.97 33.00
C LEU A 100 -7.59 -9.69 33.26
N ASP A 101 -6.48 -9.20 32.69
CA ASP A 101 -5.14 -9.73 32.97
C ASP A 101 -4.68 -9.33 34.38
N ALA A 102 -4.94 -8.08 34.81
CA ALA A 102 -4.72 -7.68 36.20
C ALA A 102 -5.60 -8.47 37.19
N ALA A 103 -6.88 -8.70 36.85
CA ALA A 103 -7.78 -9.52 37.64
C ALA A 103 -7.31 -10.99 37.72
N GLN A 104 -6.72 -11.53 36.65
CA GLN A 104 -6.15 -12.88 36.64
C GLN A 104 -4.95 -12.98 37.59
N ASP A 105 -4.05 -12.00 37.57
CA ASP A 105 -2.95 -11.91 38.55
C ASP A 105 -3.49 -11.88 40.00
N ASP A 106 -4.55 -11.10 40.23
CA ASP A 106 -5.19 -11.01 41.55
C ASP A 106 -5.84 -12.33 41.98
N THR A 107 -6.35 -13.13 41.03
CA THR A 107 -6.92 -14.44 41.37
C THR A 107 -5.88 -15.48 41.77
N GLU A 108 -4.67 -15.42 41.25
CA GLU A 108 -3.58 -16.29 41.72
C GLU A 108 -3.29 -16.09 43.21
N HIS A 109 -3.59 -14.90 43.75
CA HIS A 109 -3.42 -14.58 45.17
C HIS A 109 -4.58 -15.08 46.06
N LEU A 110 -5.69 -15.55 45.49
CA LEU A 110 -6.90 -15.96 46.21
C LEU A 110 -7.13 -17.49 46.26
N LEU A 111 -6.41 -18.27 45.45
CA LEU A 111 -6.66 -19.70 45.23
C LEU A 111 -6.42 -20.61 46.46
N ASP A 112 -5.70 -20.14 47.49
CA ASP A 112 -5.36 -20.95 48.67
C ASP A 112 -6.29 -20.72 49.88
N HIS A 113 -7.36 -19.93 49.75
CA HIS A 113 -8.35 -19.80 50.83
C HIS A 113 -9.48 -20.82 50.70
N ALA A 114 -9.38 -21.87 51.52
CA ALA A 114 -10.19 -23.10 51.50
C ALA A 114 -11.70 -22.94 51.81
N ASP A 115 -12.18 -21.76 52.18
CA ASP A 115 -13.61 -21.51 52.40
C ASP A 115 -13.94 -20.05 52.09
N ASN A 116 -14.41 -19.75 50.87
CA ASN A 116 -14.98 -18.42 50.59
C ASN A 116 -16.00 -18.49 49.45
N SER A 117 -17.28 -18.42 49.82
CA SER A 117 -18.45 -18.36 48.94
C SER A 117 -18.41 -17.22 47.91
N GLY A 118 -17.55 -16.22 48.08
CA GLY A 118 -17.35 -15.10 47.15
C GLY A 118 -16.26 -15.28 46.10
N VAL A 119 -15.28 -16.19 46.31
CA VAL A 119 -14.15 -16.38 45.38
C VAL A 119 -14.58 -17.19 44.15
N ALA A 120 -15.31 -18.30 44.35
CA ALA A 120 -15.78 -19.12 43.23
C ALA A 120 -16.68 -18.34 42.22
N PRO A 121 -17.64 -17.50 42.66
CA PRO A 121 -18.38 -16.63 41.74
C PRO A 121 -17.51 -15.61 41.01
N ALA A 122 -16.49 -15.05 41.66
CA ALA A 122 -15.58 -14.08 41.04
C ALA A 122 -14.69 -14.75 39.98
N LEU A 123 -14.16 -15.94 40.27
CA LEU A 123 -13.41 -16.76 39.31
C LEU A 123 -14.27 -17.18 38.12
N GLN A 124 -15.51 -17.61 38.38
CA GLN A 124 -16.45 -17.96 37.32
C GLN A 124 -16.76 -16.75 36.43
N ARG A 125 -16.97 -15.57 37.03
CA ARG A 125 -17.23 -14.33 36.28
C ARG A 125 -16.00 -13.91 35.45
N LEU A 126 -14.80 -14.01 36.00
CA LEU A 126 -13.55 -13.78 35.27
C LEU A 126 -13.44 -14.72 34.06
N GLN A 127 -13.66 -16.01 34.26
CA GLN A 127 -13.63 -17.01 33.17
C GLN A 127 -14.65 -16.68 32.09
N CYS A 128 -15.92 -16.42 32.45
CA CYS A 128 -16.96 -16.06 31.50
C CYS A 128 -16.62 -14.79 30.69
N LEU A 129 -16.00 -13.78 31.32
CA LEU A 129 -15.58 -12.56 30.62
C LEU A 129 -14.40 -12.83 29.68
N ARG A 130 -13.38 -13.58 30.13
CA ARG A 130 -12.23 -13.93 29.29
C ARG A 130 -12.63 -14.77 28.07
N GLU A 131 -13.58 -15.69 28.23
CA GLU A 131 -14.10 -16.51 27.13
C GLU A 131 -14.96 -15.69 26.15
N SER A 132 -15.73 -14.71 26.64
CA SER A 132 -16.64 -13.92 25.81
C SER A 132 -16.01 -12.67 25.18
N LEU A 133 -14.93 -12.11 25.75
CA LEU A 133 -14.30 -10.88 25.25
C LEU A 133 -13.82 -10.97 23.80
N PRO A 134 -13.14 -12.04 23.35
CA PRO A 134 -12.65 -12.12 21.96
C PRO A 134 -13.80 -12.12 20.95
N TRP A 135 -14.91 -12.80 21.28
CA TRP A 135 -16.12 -12.80 20.45
C TRP A 135 -16.77 -11.41 20.39
N ARG A 136 -16.90 -10.73 21.53
CA ARG A 136 -17.47 -9.37 21.60
C ARG A 136 -16.66 -8.37 20.77
N ARG A 137 -15.33 -8.44 20.88
CA ARG A 137 -14.40 -7.63 20.08
C ARG A 137 -14.55 -7.91 18.58
N ALA A 138 -14.58 -9.18 18.19
CA ALA A 138 -14.77 -9.55 16.78
C ALA A 138 -16.14 -9.14 16.24
N SER A 139 -17.20 -9.22 17.06
CA SER A 139 -18.55 -8.77 16.70
C SER A 139 -18.58 -7.26 16.45
N ALA A 140 -17.93 -6.47 17.30
CA ALA A 140 -17.80 -5.03 17.11
C ALA A 140 -17.00 -4.68 15.84
N LEU A 141 -15.87 -5.36 15.60
CA LEU A 141 -15.08 -5.20 14.36
C LEU A 141 -15.86 -5.61 13.11
N ARG A 142 -16.71 -6.65 13.20
CA ARG A 142 -17.61 -7.04 12.11
C ARG A 142 -18.61 -5.93 11.80
N SER A 143 -19.22 -5.30 12.81
CA SER A 143 -20.12 -4.17 12.58
C SER A 143 -19.40 -2.98 11.96
N GLN A 144 -18.21 -2.61 12.46
CA GLN A 144 -17.39 -1.56 11.85
C GLN A 144 -17.00 -1.88 10.39
N GLY A 145 -16.72 -3.16 10.09
CA GLY A 145 -16.42 -3.61 8.74
C GLY A 145 -17.63 -3.53 7.80
N VAL A 146 -18.84 -3.76 8.32
CA VAL A 146 -20.08 -3.53 7.56
C VAL A 146 -20.28 -2.04 7.31
N ASP A 147 -20.08 -1.19 8.31
CA ASP A 147 -20.17 0.27 8.12
C ASP A 147 -19.15 0.78 7.09
N ALA A 148 -17.92 0.24 7.10
CA ALA A 148 -16.91 0.53 6.08
C ALA A 148 -17.31 0.03 4.69
N SER A 149 -17.96 -1.14 4.61
CA SER A 149 -18.50 -1.69 3.35
C SER A 149 -19.61 -0.81 2.78
N ASP A 150 -20.51 -0.30 3.64
CA ASP A 150 -21.58 0.61 3.27
C ASP A 150 -21.04 1.98 2.81
N ALA A 151 -19.89 2.39 3.36
CA ALA A 151 -19.13 3.57 2.91
C ALA A 151 -18.25 3.33 1.66
N GLU A 152 -18.34 2.14 1.04
CA GLU A 152 -17.52 1.70 -0.10
C GLU A 152 -16.00 1.57 0.17
N ASP A 153 -15.56 1.65 1.43
CA ASP A 153 -14.18 1.37 1.85
C ASP A 153 -13.96 -0.14 2.03
N TRP A 154 -13.92 -0.85 0.91
CA TRP A 154 -13.76 -2.31 0.89
C TRP A 154 -12.38 -2.78 1.39
N ASP A 155 -11.34 -1.95 1.26
CA ASP A 155 -10.02 -2.24 1.80
C ASP A 155 -10.03 -2.16 3.34
N GLY A 156 -10.66 -1.12 3.90
CA GLY A 156 -10.89 -0.98 5.33
C GLY A 156 -11.76 -2.11 5.89
N ALA A 157 -12.88 -2.41 5.21
CA ALA A 157 -13.77 -3.51 5.58
C ALA A 157 -13.04 -4.86 5.63
N ARG A 158 -12.25 -5.19 4.61
CA ARG A 158 -11.46 -6.43 4.56
C ARG A 158 -10.51 -6.54 5.75
N ARG A 159 -9.76 -5.47 6.08
CA ARG A 159 -8.84 -5.46 7.23
C ARG A 159 -9.58 -5.67 8.55
N LEU A 160 -10.75 -5.06 8.72
CA LEU A 160 -11.59 -5.22 9.90
C LEU A 160 -12.09 -6.67 10.03
N PHE A 161 -12.57 -7.28 8.94
CA PHE A 161 -13.01 -8.68 8.95
C PHE A 161 -11.85 -9.67 9.20
N GLU A 162 -10.67 -9.47 8.60
CA GLU A 162 -9.47 -10.30 8.85
C GLU A 162 -9.00 -10.17 10.30
N THR A 163 -9.09 -8.97 10.89
CA THR A 163 -8.76 -8.73 12.29
C THR A 163 -9.79 -9.37 13.23
N ALA A 164 -11.09 -9.27 12.89
CA ALA A 164 -12.15 -9.94 13.62
C ALA A 164 -11.95 -11.45 13.65
N LEU A 165 -11.61 -12.08 12.51
CA LEU A 165 -11.32 -13.51 12.45
C LEU A 165 -10.16 -13.92 13.35
N ARG A 166 -9.06 -13.15 13.35
CA ARG A 166 -7.90 -13.42 14.21
C ARG A 166 -8.25 -13.47 15.68
N HIS A 167 -9.20 -12.66 16.15
CA HIS A 167 -9.63 -12.67 17.55
C HIS A 167 -10.45 -13.90 17.94
N ILE A 168 -11.14 -14.55 17.00
CA ILE A 168 -12.05 -15.68 17.30
C ILE A 168 -11.59 -17.02 16.73
N ASP A 169 -10.40 -17.08 16.12
CA ASP A 169 -9.95 -18.29 15.41
C ASP A 169 -9.81 -19.50 16.36
N SER A 170 -9.34 -19.24 17.58
CA SER A 170 -9.19 -20.23 18.66
C SER A 170 -10.41 -20.39 19.57
N CYS A 171 -11.51 -19.66 19.34
CA CYS A 171 -12.72 -19.78 20.14
C CYS A 171 -13.57 -20.95 19.66
N GLU A 172 -14.04 -21.80 20.58
CA GLU A 172 -14.85 -22.98 20.26
C GLU A 172 -16.36 -22.79 20.52
N SER A 173 -16.78 -21.61 21.03
CA SER A 173 -18.19 -21.36 21.31
C SER A 173 -19.04 -21.39 20.03
N GLN A 174 -20.31 -21.80 20.15
CA GLN A 174 -21.24 -21.82 19.02
C GLN A 174 -21.40 -20.44 18.37
N GLU A 175 -21.44 -19.38 19.17
CA GLU A 175 -21.50 -17.98 18.73
C GLU A 175 -20.28 -17.61 17.88
N SER A 176 -19.07 -17.99 18.32
CA SER A 176 -17.85 -17.78 17.55
C SER A 176 -17.81 -18.60 16.26
N GLY A 177 -18.40 -19.81 16.26
CA GLY A 177 -18.57 -20.62 15.05
C GLY A 177 -19.44 -19.93 14.00
N ASN A 178 -20.59 -19.40 14.42
CA ASN A 178 -21.49 -18.66 13.54
C ASN A 178 -20.83 -17.40 12.98
N LEU A 179 -20.17 -16.60 13.84
CA LEU A 179 -19.48 -15.38 13.43
C LEU A 179 -18.31 -15.68 12.48
N ARG A 180 -17.54 -16.75 12.70
CA ARG A 180 -16.48 -17.20 11.77
C ARG A 180 -17.03 -17.53 10.39
N GLN A 181 -18.16 -18.23 10.33
CA GLN A 181 -18.79 -18.57 9.05
C GLN A 181 -19.27 -17.30 8.32
N GLU A 182 -19.84 -16.34 9.04
CA GLU A 182 -20.28 -15.07 8.48
C GLU A 182 -19.10 -14.23 7.97
N LEU A 183 -18.05 -14.05 8.78
CA LEU A 183 -16.85 -13.30 8.40
C LEU A 183 -16.16 -13.90 7.18
N ARG A 184 -16.09 -15.24 7.08
CA ARG A 184 -15.55 -15.92 5.89
C ARG A 184 -16.39 -15.65 4.64
N LYS A 185 -17.72 -15.59 4.76
CA LYS A 185 -18.60 -15.22 3.64
C LYS A 185 -18.40 -13.77 3.22
N LEU A 186 -18.26 -12.85 4.17
CA LEU A 186 -18.00 -11.43 3.90
C LEU A 186 -16.62 -11.23 3.23
N LEU A 187 -15.59 -11.89 3.74
CA LEU A 187 -14.25 -11.86 3.17
C LEU A 187 -14.18 -12.46 1.77
N ALA A 188 -14.95 -13.50 1.48
CA ALA A 188 -15.02 -14.06 0.14
C ALA A 188 -15.56 -13.07 -0.91
N GLN A 189 -16.39 -12.10 -0.49
CA GLN A 189 -16.97 -11.09 -1.38
C GLN A 189 -16.05 -9.85 -1.56
N CYS A 190 -15.16 -9.58 -0.61
CA CYS A 190 -14.33 -8.38 -0.61
C CYS A 190 -13.45 -8.24 -1.88
N PRO A 191 -12.75 -9.29 -2.37
CA PRO A 191 -11.85 -9.14 -3.52
C PRO A 191 -12.56 -8.62 -4.78
N GLU A 192 -13.72 -9.18 -5.11
CA GLU A 192 -14.53 -8.72 -6.26
C GLU A 192 -15.04 -7.30 -6.04
N ARG A 193 -15.50 -6.97 -4.82
CA ARG A 193 -15.98 -5.63 -4.48
C ARG A 193 -14.90 -4.56 -4.56
N ILE A 194 -13.66 -4.87 -4.14
CA ILE A 194 -12.50 -3.98 -4.27
C ILE A 194 -12.22 -3.70 -5.75
N VAL A 195 -12.14 -4.74 -6.59
CA VAL A 195 -11.92 -4.61 -8.04
C VAL A 195 -13.00 -3.71 -8.68
N MET A 196 -14.27 -3.95 -8.36
CA MET A 196 -15.39 -3.17 -8.90
C MET A 196 -15.44 -1.73 -8.35
N SER A 197 -14.98 -1.48 -7.13
CA SER A 197 -14.86 -0.13 -6.56
C SER A 197 -13.78 0.66 -7.29
N ARG A 198 -12.58 0.07 -7.42
CA ARG A 198 -11.43 0.67 -8.12
C ARG A 198 -11.73 0.93 -9.60
N LEU A 199 -12.46 0.03 -10.26
CA LEU A 199 -12.94 0.26 -11.63
C LEU A 199 -13.87 1.48 -11.73
N ARG A 200 -14.81 1.64 -10.80
CA ARG A 200 -15.70 2.82 -10.76
C ARG A 200 -14.92 4.10 -10.48
N GLU A 201 -13.93 4.06 -9.61
CA GLU A 201 -13.01 5.19 -9.40
C GLU A 201 -12.22 5.52 -10.67
N ALA A 202 -11.71 4.50 -11.38
CA ALA A 202 -10.98 4.68 -12.64
C ALA A 202 -11.88 5.28 -13.73
N GLU A 203 -13.14 4.83 -13.82
CA GLU A 203 -14.13 5.38 -14.73
C GLU A 203 -14.42 6.85 -14.42
N LYS A 204 -14.64 7.21 -13.14
CA LYS A 204 -14.81 8.61 -12.72
C LYS A 204 -13.59 9.47 -13.07
N ALA A 205 -12.37 8.98 -12.82
CA ALA A 205 -11.14 9.68 -13.18
C ALA A 205 -11.02 9.84 -14.69
N CYS A 206 -11.38 8.81 -15.47
CA CYS A 206 -11.41 8.86 -16.93
C CYS A 206 -12.41 9.89 -17.45
N ASP A 207 -13.61 9.95 -16.89
CA ASP A 207 -14.65 10.92 -17.28
C ASP A 207 -14.27 12.35 -16.87
N ALA A 208 -13.54 12.50 -15.77
CA ALA A 208 -12.95 13.77 -15.31
C ALA A 208 -11.67 14.18 -16.05
N GLN A 209 -11.22 13.40 -17.05
CA GLN A 209 -9.98 13.62 -17.81
C GLN A 209 -8.70 13.59 -16.94
N GLN A 210 -8.77 12.95 -15.77
CA GLN A 210 -7.63 12.73 -14.88
C GLN A 210 -6.91 11.44 -15.29
N TRP A 211 -6.23 11.48 -16.44
CA TRP A 211 -5.74 10.26 -17.09
C TRP A 211 -4.66 9.51 -16.30
N ARG A 212 -3.78 10.24 -15.60
CA ARG A 212 -2.75 9.63 -14.73
C ARG A 212 -3.39 8.88 -13.57
N ASP A 213 -4.39 9.47 -12.93
CA ASP A 213 -5.12 8.85 -11.82
C ASP A 213 -5.88 7.62 -12.31
N CYS A 214 -6.55 7.71 -13.46
CA CYS A 214 -7.19 6.56 -14.11
C CYS A 214 -6.18 5.42 -14.37
N THR A 215 -4.98 5.73 -14.87
CA THR A 215 -3.93 4.73 -15.13
C THR A 215 -3.47 4.04 -13.85
N SER A 216 -3.20 4.82 -12.80
CA SER A 216 -2.83 4.28 -11.48
C SER A 216 -3.93 3.39 -10.88
N LEU A 217 -5.20 3.79 -11.02
CA LEU A 217 -6.34 3.00 -10.54
C LEU A 217 -6.49 1.70 -11.33
N LEU A 218 -6.26 1.70 -12.65
CA LEU A 218 -6.27 0.49 -13.47
C LEU A 218 -5.14 -0.49 -13.13
N GLU A 219 -3.96 0.01 -12.73
CA GLU A 219 -2.87 -0.83 -12.20
C GLU A 219 -3.28 -1.48 -10.87
N SER A 220 -3.93 -0.72 -9.98
CA SER A 220 -4.50 -1.24 -8.74
C SER A 220 -5.58 -2.31 -9.00
N VAL A 221 -6.48 -2.08 -9.97
CA VAL A 221 -7.47 -3.07 -10.42
C VAL A 221 -6.78 -4.37 -10.85
N GLN A 222 -5.72 -4.29 -11.67
CA GLN A 222 -4.99 -5.46 -12.13
C GLN A 222 -4.33 -6.23 -10.97
N GLN A 223 -3.78 -5.51 -9.98
CA GLN A 223 -3.16 -6.13 -8.82
C GLN A 223 -4.19 -6.86 -7.94
N HIS A 224 -5.28 -6.19 -7.57
CA HIS A 224 -6.34 -6.80 -6.76
C HIS A 224 -7.04 -7.95 -7.48
N ALA A 225 -7.18 -7.86 -8.80
CA ALA A 225 -7.73 -8.94 -9.60
C ALA A 225 -6.83 -10.20 -9.59
N LYS A 226 -5.50 -10.05 -9.64
CA LYS A 226 -4.57 -11.17 -9.51
C LYS A 226 -4.71 -11.86 -8.13
N GLU A 227 -4.83 -11.06 -7.08
CA GLU A 227 -5.06 -11.57 -5.72
C GLU A 227 -6.42 -12.29 -5.60
N ALA A 228 -7.47 -11.71 -6.18
CA ALA A 228 -8.81 -12.29 -6.19
C ALA A 228 -8.86 -13.61 -6.98
N ALA A 229 -8.15 -13.67 -8.11
CA ALA A 229 -8.02 -14.89 -8.91
C ALA A 229 -7.25 -15.98 -8.17
N ALA A 230 -6.16 -15.64 -7.47
CA ALA A 230 -5.42 -16.58 -6.63
C ALA A 230 -6.28 -17.14 -5.48
N ALA A 231 -7.22 -16.34 -4.97
CA ALA A 231 -8.20 -16.75 -3.97
C ALA A 231 -9.42 -17.50 -4.53
N GLY A 232 -9.53 -17.67 -5.85
CA GLY A 232 -10.69 -18.30 -6.52
C GLY A 232 -11.98 -17.48 -6.44
N ALA A 233 -11.89 -16.18 -6.14
CA ALA A 233 -13.03 -15.31 -5.84
C ALA A 233 -13.52 -14.49 -7.02
N CYS A 234 -12.79 -14.44 -8.15
CA CYS A 234 -13.14 -13.58 -9.27
C CYS A 234 -13.09 -14.31 -10.62
N THR A 235 -14.18 -14.22 -11.38
CA THR A 235 -14.19 -14.64 -12.79
C THR A 235 -13.66 -13.49 -13.64
N ALA A 236 -12.50 -13.70 -14.25
CA ALA A 236 -11.72 -12.72 -15.00
C ALA A 236 -12.52 -11.92 -16.06
N SER A 237 -13.57 -12.51 -16.63
CA SER A 237 -14.18 -11.99 -17.86
C SER A 237 -14.92 -10.66 -17.73
N LEU A 238 -15.42 -10.27 -16.55
CA LEU A 238 -16.35 -9.14 -16.45
C LEU A 238 -15.65 -7.79 -16.26
N TRP A 239 -14.58 -7.74 -15.46
CA TRP A 239 -13.80 -6.53 -15.20
C TRP A 239 -12.66 -6.33 -16.21
N GLU A 240 -12.13 -7.40 -16.83
CA GLU A 240 -11.02 -7.29 -17.79
C GLU A 240 -11.40 -6.48 -19.03
N GLU A 241 -12.58 -6.71 -19.60
CA GLU A 241 -13.04 -5.97 -20.77
C GLU A 241 -13.27 -4.48 -20.43
N GLN A 242 -13.88 -4.19 -19.27
CA GLN A 242 -14.04 -2.81 -18.80
C GLN A 242 -12.69 -2.13 -18.56
N ALA A 243 -11.73 -2.80 -17.92
CA ALA A 243 -10.39 -2.29 -17.69
C ALA A 243 -9.64 -2.03 -19.00
N LYS A 244 -9.76 -2.92 -20.00
CA LYS A 244 -9.19 -2.72 -21.35
C LYS A 244 -9.78 -1.50 -22.02
N HIS A 245 -11.10 -1.32 -21.97
CA HIS A 245 -11.77 -0.16 -22.55
C HIS A 245 -11.35 1.15 -21.87
N LEU A 246 -11.30 1.19 -20.53
CA LEU A 246 -10.85 2.36 -19.78
C LEU A 246 -9.37 2.66 -20.04
N ARG A 247 -8.52 1.63 -20.14
CA ARG A 247 -7.10 1.80 -20.49
C ARG A 247 -6.93 2.43 -21.86
N LEU A 248 -7.68 1.96 -22.85
CA LEU A 248 -7.65 2.56 -24.19
C LEU A 248 -8.12 4.01 -24.16
N ARG A 249 -9.24 4.31 -23.49
CA ARG A 249 -9.72 5.70 -23.35
C ARG A 249 -8.69 6.61 -22.68
N SER A 250 -8.07 6.13 -21.58
CA SER A 250 -7.03 6.87 -20.87
C SER A 250 -5.82 7.15 -21.75
N VAL A 251 -5.32 6.16 -22.49
CA VAL A 251 -4.16 6.33 -23.37
C VAL A 251 -4.47 7.29 -24.52
N LEU A 252 -5.64 7.17 -25.15
CA LEU A 252 -6.07 8.10 -26.20
C LEU A 252 -6.19 9.54 -25.65
N GLY A 253 -6.75 9.70 -24.44
CA GLY A 253 -6.84 10.99 -23.77
C GLY A 253 -5.47 11.62 -23.49
N GLN A 254 -4.52 10.83 -22.97
CA GLN A 254 -3.14 11.30 -22.71
C GLN A 254 -2.41 11.68 -24.00
N ALA A 255 -2.54 10.86 -25.03
CA ALA A 255 -1.93 11.15 -26.33
C ALA A 255 -2.48 12.45 -26.91
N LYS A 256 -3.80 12.67 -26.80
CA LYS A 256 -4.43 13.91 -27.25
C LYS A 256 -3.99 15.13 -26.45
N GLU A 257 -3.88 15.01 -25.13
CA GLU A 257 -3.36 16.10 -24.27
C GLU A 257 -1.91 16.45 -24.64
N LEU A 258 -1.07 15.45 -24.94
CA LEU A 258 0.28 15.66 -25.43
C LEU A 258 0.31 16.35 -26.80
N GLN A 259 -0.56 15.94 -27.73
CA GLN A 259 -0.69 16.62 -29.03
C GLN A 259 -1.11 18.09 -28.83
N CYS A 260 -2.12 18.38 -28.02
CA CYS A 260 -2.55 19.75 -27.72
C CYS A 260 -1.42 20.57 -27.08
N ARG A 261 -0.66 20.00 -26.14
CA ARG A 261 0.53 20.66 -25.58
C ARG A 261 1.61 20.91 -26.63
N GLY A 262 1.75 20.01 -27.60
CA GLY A 262 2.61 20.20 -28.77
C GLY A 262 2.15 21.37 -29.64
N ASP A 263 0.85 21.46 -29.92
CA ASP A 263 0.24 22.59 -30.64
C ASP A 263 0.42 23.91 -29.91
N GLU A 264 0.27 23.93 -28.58
CA GLU A 264 0.50 25.12 -27.74
C GLU A 264 1.98 25.53 -27.69
N ALA A 265 2.89 24.55 -27.69
CA ALA A 265 4.33 24.78 -27.71
C ALA A 265 4.85 25.21 -29.10
N ARG A 266 4.05 25.03 -30.16
CA ARG A 266 4.42 25.38 -31.52
C ARG A 266 4.53 26.90 -31.66
N GLY A 267 5.74 27.38 -31.92
CA GLY A 267 6.04 28.77 -32.22
C GLY A 267 6.68 28.94 -33.59
N SER A 268 7.51 29.97 -33.73
CA SER A 268 8.25 30.29 -34.96
C SER A 268 9.76 30.11 -34.83
N THR A 269 10.24 29.54 -33.72
CA THR A 269 11.67 29.34 -33.44
C THR A 269 12.01 27.87 -33.47
N ARG A 270 13.26 27.52 -33.77
CA ARG A 270 13.70 26.12 -33.75
C ARG A 270 13.40 25.42 -32.42
N ALA A 271 13.73 26.06 -31.30
CA ALA A 271 13.47 25.52 -29.95
C ALA A 271 11.97 25.24 -29.69
N SER A 272 11.07 26.06 -30.24
CA SER A 272 9.63 25.84 -30.12
C SER A 272 9.17 24.61 -30.93
N TYR A 273 9.71 24.41 -32.14
CA TYR A 273 9.42 23.20 -32.92
C TYR A 273 10.02 21.93 -32.31
N GLU A 274 11.21 22.00 -31.70
CA GLU A 274 11.82 20.88 -30.97
C GLU A 274 10.99 20.50 -29.73
N SER A 275 10.55 21.50 -28.96
CA SER A 275 9.66 21.29 -27.81
C SER A 275 8.34 20.65 -28.24
N ALA A 276 7.71 21.17 -29.30
CA ALA A 276 6.48 20.59 -29.84
C ALA A 276 6.68 19.15 -30.35
N ALA A 277 7.77 18.89 -31.08
CA ALA A 277 8.07 17.56 -31.61
C ALA A 277 8.25 16.53 -30.49
N THR A 278 8.85 16.94 -29.37
CA THR A 278 8.98 16.09 -28.17
C THR A 278 7.61 15.66 -27.63
N CYS A 279 6.62 16.55 -27.60
CA CYS A 279 5.27 16.21 -27.17
C CYS A 279 4.58 15.22 -28.13
N TYR A 280 4.71 15.42 -29.45
CA TYR A 280 4.15 14.52 -30.45
C TYR A 280 4.83 13.14 -30.44
N MET A 281 6.15 13.08 -30.25
CA MET A 281 6.85 11.80 -30.08
C MET A 281 6.36 11.05 -28.83
N ALA A 282 6.21 11.75 -27.69
CA ALA A 282 5.66 11.14 -26.48
C ALA A 282 4.22 10.63 -26.69
N ALA A 283 3.40 11.33 -27.49
CA ALA A 283 2.07 10.85 -27.86
C ALA A 283 2.15 9.55 -28.69
N LEU A 284 3.07 9.48 -29.66
CA LEU A 284 3.27 8.28 -30.48
C LEU A 284 3.76 7.09 -29.64
N GLU A 285 4.72 7.30 -28.74
CA GLU A 285 5.22 6.25 -27.83
C GLU A 285 4.10 5.64 -26.96
N LEU A 286 3.07 6.42 -26.62
CA LEU A 286 1.89 5.92 -25.93
C LEU A 286 0.94 5.12 -26.85
N LEU A 287 0.81 5.52 -28.11
CA LEU A 287 -0.16 4.94 -29.06
C LEU A 287 0.37 3.70 -29.79
N GLU A 288 1.67 3.63 -30.09
CA GLU A 288 2.30 2.53 -30.84
C GLU A 288 2.05 1.14 -30.24
N PRO A 289 2.17 0.91 -28.91
CA PRO A 289 1.93 -0.40 -28.32
C PRO A 289 0.49 -0.91 -28.48
N LEU A 290 -0.45 -0.02 -28.78
CA LEU A 290 -1.86 -0.37 -28.96
C LEU A 290 -2.16 -0.79 -30.40
N GLN A 291 -1.24 -0.61 -31.34
CA GLN A 291 -1.40 -1.09 -32.71
C GLN A 291 -1.58 -2.62 -32.73
N GLY A 292 -2.66 -3.09 -33.36
CA GLY A 292 -2.96 -4.52 -33.49
C GLY A 292 -3.67 -5.17 -32.30
N THR A 293 -4.00 -4.41 -31.25
CA THR A 293 -4.68 -4.94 -30.04
C THR A 293 -6.20 -5.14 -30.19
N GLY A 294 -6.77 -4.99 -31.39
CA GLY A 294 -8.18 -5.31 -31.67
C GLY A 294 -9.22 -4.37 -31.03
N GLY A 295 -8.81 -3.28 -30.36
CA GLY A 295 -9.70 -2.21 -29.88
C GLY A 295 -10.37 -1.44 -31.02
N PRO A 296 -11.27 -0.47 -30.75
CA PRO A 296 -11.91 0.37 -31.77
C PRO A 296 -10.86 1.03 -32.66
N ALA A 297 -10.58 0.33 -33.77
CA ALA A 297 -9.47 0.63 -34.67
C ALA A 297 -9.60 2.02 -35.30
N SER A 298 -10.79 2.61 -35.28
CA SER A 298 -11.04 3.94 -35.81
C SER A 298 -10.45 5.06 -34.96
N ALA A 299 -10.69 5.08 -33.64
CA ALA A 299 -10.23 6.18 -32.78
C ALA A 299 -8.70 6.18 -32.61
N LEU A 300 -8.11 4.99 -32.40
CA LEU A 300 -6.66 4.83 -32.34
C LEU A 300 -5.98 5.22 -33.65
N ALA A 301 -6.54 4.81 -34.81
CA ALA A 301 -5.96 5.16 -36.10
C ALA A 301 -6.05 6.66 -36.39
N VAL A 302 -7.10 7.35 -35.94
CA VAL A 302 -7.24 8.80 -36.07
C VAL A 302 -6.17 9.50 -35.24
N GLU A 303 -6.08 9.22 -33.94
CA GLU A 303 -5.10 9.89 -33.07
C GLU A 303 -3.65 9.58 -33.47
N LEU A 304 -3.36 8.35 -33.92
CA LEU A 304 -2.04 7.99 -34.44
C LEU A 304 -1.72 8.74 -35.73
N LYS A 305 -2.69 8.87 -36.63
CA LYS A 305 -2.53 9.65 -37.86
C LYS A 305 -2.30 11.13 -37.54
N GLU A 306 -3.10 11.72 -36.66
CA GLU A 306 -2.97 13.13 -36.23
C GLU A 306 -1.60 13.38 -35.59
N ALA A 307 -1.15 12.49 -34.72
CA ALA A 307 0.17 12.60 -34.10
C ALA A 307 1.32 12.51 -35.12
N MET A 308 1.23 11.60 -36.09
CA MET A 308 2.24 11.48 -37.15
C MET A 308 2.23 12.68 -38.12
N GLU A 309 1.06 13.19 -38.49
CA GLU A 309 0.91 14.37 -39.34
C GLU A 309 1.44 15.63 -38.63
N GLY A 310 1.12 15.80 -37.35
CA GLY A 310 1.67 16.88 -36.52
C GLY A 310 3.19 16.82 -36.44
N LEU A 311 3.77 15.64 -36.17
CA LEU A 311 5.22 15.47 -36.13
C LEU A 311 5.89 15.79 -37.47
N ALA A 312 5.26 15.41 -38.60
CA ALA A 312 5.78 15.72 -39.93
C ALA A 312 5.84 17.24 -40.20
N VAL A 313 4.79 17.97 -39.82
CA VAL A 313 4.76 19.43 -39.93
C VAL A 313 5.82 20.08 -39.05
N LEU A 314 6.01 19.57 -37.83
CA LEU A 314 7.02 20.10 -36.92
C LEU A 314 8.45 19.82 -37.41
N ALA A 315 8.70 18.64 -37.99
CA ALA A 315 10.00 18.31 -38.58
C ALA A 315 10.35 19.25 -39.74
N MET A 316 9.38 19.55 -40.61
CA MET A 316 9.56 20.55 -41.68
C MET A 316 9.79 21.96 -41.11
N GLY A 317 9.01 22.35 -40.10
CA GLY A 317 9.19 23.64 -39.42
C GLY A 317 10.56 23.82 -38.76
N GLN A 318 11.15 22.75 -38.22
CA GLN A 318 12.53 22.78 -37.70
C GLN A 318 13.55 23.09 -38.79
N VAL A 319 13.39 22.48 -39.98
CA VAL A 319 14.26 22.73 -41.14
C VAL A 319 14.09 24.17 -41.62
N GLU A 320 12.85 24.64 -41.79
CA GLU A 320 12.58 26.02 -42.22
C GLU A 320 13.11 27.07 -41.23
N ALA A 321 12.91 26.85 -39.93
CA ALA A 321 13.42 27.73 -38.89
C ALA A 321 14.96 27.77 -38.90
N ALA A 322 15.60 26.61 -39.05
CA ALA A 322 17.04 26.52 -39.14
C ALA A 322 17.61 27.28 -40.36
N LEU A 323 16.99 27.15 -41.53
CA LEU A 323 17.36 27.92 -42.73
C LEU A 323 17.15 29.44 -42.57
N GLY A 324 16.14 29.85 -41.80
CA GLY A 324 15.94 31.26 -41.45
C GLY A 324 16.99 31.78 -40.44
N GLU A 325 17.50 30.92 -39.57
CA GLU A 325 18.52 31.20 -38.56
C GLU A 325 19.96 31.12 -39.13
N GLU A 326 20.17 30.48 -40.29
CA GLU A 326 21.45 30.41 -41.02
C GLU A 326 22.04 31.77 -41.43
N SER A 327 21.36 32.89 -41.15
CA SER A 327 22.01 34.20 -41.18
C SER A 327 22.99 34.45 -40.02
N LEU A 328 23.04 33.61 -38.96
CA LEU A 328 23.76 33.99 -37.73
C LEU A 328 24.65 32.96 -37.01
N GLU A 329 24.55 31.63 -37.12
CA GLU A 329 25.48 30.74 -36.36
C GLU A 329 25.93 29.44 -37.09
N ALA A 330 27.25 29.27 -37.20
CA ALA A 330 27.90 28.02 -37.59
C ALA A 330 27.78 26.99 -36.44
N GLY A 331 26.90 26.00 -36.60
CA GLY A 331 26.71 24.94 -35.58
C GLY A 331 25.41 24.13 -35.69
N ILE A 332 24.53 24.46 -36.64
CA ILE A 332 23.28 23.74 -36.88
C ILE A 332 23.56 22.47 -37.69
N ASP A 333 23.16 21.31 -37.16
CA ASP A 333 23.19 20.02 -37.86
C ASP A 333 22.02 19.90 -38.86
N MET A 334 22.15 20.57 -40.00
CA MET A 334 21.12 20.55 -41.05
C MET A 334 20.90 19.16 -41.65
N ASP A 335 21.95 18.33 -41.75
CA ASP A 335 21.83 16.97 -42.30
C ASP A 335 21.00 16.09 -41.36
N GLY A 336 21.20 16.24 -40.04
CA GLY A 336 20.38 15.58 -39.02
C GLY A 336 18.90 15.98 -39.10
N LEU A 337 18.61 17.27 -39.26
CA LEU A 337 17.23 17.78 -39.38
C LEU A 337 16.54 17.28 -40.65
N LEU A 338 17.22 17.35 -41.80
CA LEU A 338 16.69 16.87 -43.08
C LEU A 338 16.46 15.35 -43.05
N SER A 339 17.37 14.58 -42.44
CA SER A 339 17.23 13.13 -42.27
C SER A 339 16.07 12.77 -41.35
N PHE A 340 15.87 13.53 -40.27
CA PHE A 340 14.74 13.35 -39.36
C PHE A 340 13.40 13.63 -40.07
N ALA A 341 13.30 14.75 -40.78
CA ALA A 341 12.10 15.10 -41.55
C ALA A 341 11.76 14.04 -42.61
N ASP A 342 12.76 13.55 -43.35
CA ASP A 342 12.57 12.48 -44.34
C ASP A 342 12.04 11.21 -43.68
N ARG A 343 12.63 10.79 -42.56
CA ARG A 343 12.20 9.59 -41.83
C ARG A 343 10.73 9.67 -41.39
N VAL A 344 10.31 10.81 -40.85
CA VAL A 344 8.92 11.01 -40.40
C VAL A 344 7.98 11.03 -41.61
N LEU A 345 8.30 11.78 -42.66
CA LEU A 345 7.46 11.92 -43.85
C LEU A 345 7.26 10.62 -44.61
N ARG A 346 8.24 9.70 -44.60
CA ARG A 346 8.12 8.36 -45.20
C ARG A 346 6.94 7.56 -44.63
N HIS A 347 6.57 7.80 -43.38
CA HIS A 347 5.53 7.05 -42.69
C HIS A 347 4.14 7.72 -42.76
N VAL A 348 4.06 9.00 -43.13
CA VAL A 348 2.80 9.72 -43.30
C VAL A 348 2.25 9.55 -44.71
N LYS A 349 1.06 8.94 -44.84
CA LYS A 349 0.36 8.82 -46.13
C LYS A 349 -0.22 10.17 -46.55
N GLY A 350 -0.03 10.57 -47.80
CA GLY A 350 -0.54 11.85 -48.32
C GLY A 350 0.39 13.04 -48.12
N SER A 351 1.59 12.82 -47.56
CA SER A 351 2.63 13.85 -47.34
C SER A 351 3.37 14.28 -48.62
N GLN A 352 2.82 14.02 -49.82
CA GLN A 352 3.53 14.24 -51.08
C GLN A 352 3.99 15.69 -51.25
N VAL A 353 3.19 16.65 -50.78
CA VAL A 353 3.54 18.09 -50.82
C VAL A 353 4.76 18.38 -49.95
N LEU A 354 4.72 17.97 -48.67
CA LEU A 354 5.83 18.15 -47.73
C LEU A 354 7.11 17.40 -48.17
N ARG A 355 6.97 16.26 -48.86
CA ARG A 355 8.12 15.53 -49.43
C ARG A 355 8.78 16.29 -50.56
N VAL A 356 7.99 16.87 -51.47
CA VAL A 356 8.52 17.71 -52.55
C VAL A 356 9.19 18.96 -51.98
N GLU A 357 8.61 19.56 -50.94
CA GLU A 357 9.23 20.67 -50.21
C GLU A 357 10.56 20.23 -49.56
N LEU A 358 10.59 19.07 -48.91
CA LEU A 358 11.83 18.54 -48.31
C LEU A 358 12.91 18.26 -49.37
N GLU A 359 12.56 17.65 -50.50
CA GLU A 359 13.48 17.41 -51.62
C GLU A 359 14.07 18.72 -52.13
N ALA A 360 13.24 19.77 -52.29
CA ALA A 360 13.70 21.09 -52.69
C ALA A 360 14.63 21.73 -51.64
N LEU A 361 14.35 21.56 -50.34
CA LEU A 361 15.19 22.04 -49.26
C LEU A 361 16.53 21.27 -49.18
N GLN A 362 16.51 19.96 -49.41
CA GLN A 362 17.72 19.13 -49.49
C GLN A 362 18.60 19.57 -50.66
N GLU A 363 18.02 19.79 -51.84
CA GLU A 363 18.75 20.27 -53.01
C GLU A 363 19.33 21.68 -52.78
N ALA A 364 18.54 22.59 -52.23
CA ALA A 364 19.00 23.95 -51.91
C ALA A 364 20.15 23.96 -50.89
N THR A 365 20.05 23.14 -49.84
CA THR A 365 21.10 23.01 -48.81
C THR A 365 22.38 22.41 -49.39
N ALA A 366 22.26 21.38 -50.25
CA ALA A 366 23.40 20.79 -50.94
C ALA A 366 24.09 21.80 -51.88
N GLN A 367 23.32 22.57 -52.66
CA GLN A 367 23.86 23.62 -53.53
C GLN A 367 24.57 24.73 -52.75
N ALA A 368 24.01 25.15 -51.61
CA ALA A 368 24.66 26.13 -50.72
C ALA A 368 26.00 25.60 -50.19
N LYS A 369 26.04 24.37 -49.66
CA LYS A 369 27.29 23.73 -49.20
C LYS A 369 28.34 23.62 -50.30
N ILE A 370 27.94 23.25 -51.52
CA ILE A 370 28.84 23.20 -52.68
C ILE A 370 29.42 24.59 -52.98
N SER A 371 28.58 25.64 -52.91
CA SER A 371 29.01 27.03 -53.12
C SER A 371 30.00 27.49 -52.04
N ASP A 372 29.73 27.16 -50.78
CA ASP A 372 30.60 27.51 -49.64
C ASP A 372 31.94 26.78 -49.68
N LEU A 373 31.94 25.50 -50.05
CA LEU A 373 33.17 24.73 -50.26
C LEU A 373 33.99 25.26 -51.44
N ARG A 374 33.33 25.71 -52.51
CA ARG A 374 34.03 26.35 -53.65
C ARG A 374 34.68 27.66 -53.23
N THR A 375 33.94 28.55 -52.57
CA THR A 375 34.47 29.84 -52.10
C THR A 375 35.57 29.67 -51.06
N SER A 376 35.44 28.70 -50.15
CA SER A 376 36.49 28.34 -49.18
C SER A 376 37.74 27.79 -49.87
N GLY A 377 37.57 26.93 -50.88
CA GLY A 377 38.66 26.43 -51.71
C GLY A 377 39.39 27.56 -52.45
N ASP A 378 38.64 28.48 -53.06
CA ASP A 378 39.21 29.67 -53.74
C ASP A 378 39.99 30.56 -52.75
N ALA A 379 39.46 30.76 -51.54
CA ALA A 379 40.15 31.51 -50.49
C ALA A 379 41.41 30.78 -49.96
N ALA A 380 41.43 29.44 -49.94
CA ALA A 380 42.61 28.65 -49.61
C ALA A 380 43.71 28.78 -50.68
N VAL A 381 43.33 28.81 -51.96
CA VAL A 381 44.25 29.10 -53.08
C VAL A 381 44.88 30.49 -52.94
N GLU A 382 44.09 31.51 -52.62
CA GLU A 382 44.62 32.87 -52.39
C GLU A 382 45.63 32.95 -51.24
N ARG A 383 45.48 32.08 -50.23
CA ARG A 383 46.43 31.93 -49.10
C ARG A 383 47.64 31.05 -49.44
N GLY A 384 47.63 30.36 -50.58
CA GLY A 384 48.66 29.41 -51.00
C GLY A 384 48.57 28.03 -50.32
N ASP A 385 47.45 27.71 -49.66
CA ASP A 385 47.20 26.40 -49.05
C ASP A 385 46.50 25.47 -50.04
N TRP A 386 47.31 24.82 -50.87
CA TRP A 386 46.83 23.89 -51.90
C TRP A 386 46.22 22.61 -51.31
N GLN A 387 46.59 22.20 -50.09
CA GLN A 387 46.01 21.01 -49.47
C GLN A 387 44.59 21.29 -48.99
N GLU A 388 44.36 22.44 -48.37
CA GLU A 388 43.03 22.89 -47.97
C GLU A 388 42.11 23.09 -49.19
N ALA A 389 42.62 23.71 -50.26
CA ALA A 389 41.87 23.89 -51.51
C ALA A 389 41.44 22.55 -52.15
N ASP A 390 42.35 21.59 -52.25
CA ASP A 390 42.08 20.28 -52.85
C ASP A 390 41.06 19.48 -52.01
N ALA A 391 41.14 19.58 -50.68
CA ALA A 391 40.16 18.98 -49.77
C ALA A 391 38.77 19.60 -49.93
N CYS A 392 38.67 20.93 -50.01
CA CYS A 392 37.40 21.64 -50.21
C CYS A 392 36.74 21.26 -51.54
N TRP A 393 37.49 21.23 -52.64
CA TRP A 393 36.94 20.86 -53.95
C TRP A 393 36.63 19.37 -54.05
N ALA A 394 37.42 18.49 -53.45
CA ALA A 394 37.11 17.06 -53.37
C ALA A 394 35.79 16.82 -52.62
N ALA A 395 35.57 17.52 -51.50
CA ALA A 395 34.32 17.47 -50.75
C ALA A 395 33.14 18.01 -51.59
N ALA A 396 33.33 19.11 -52.32
CA ALA A 396 32.28 19.66 -53.20
C ALA A 396 31.93 18.70 -54.35
N LEU A 397 32.93 18.03 -54.95
CA LEU A 397 32.72 17.02 -56.00
C LEU A 397 32.00 15.78 -55.46
N GLN A 398 32.31 15.38 -54.23
CA GLN A 398 31.62 14.29 -53.56
C GLN A 398 30.14 14.61 -53.34
N LEU A 399 29.81 15.81 -52.84
CA LEU A 399 28.41 16.24 -52.68
C LEU A 399 27.66 16.30 -54.02
N ILE A 400 28.31 16.75 -55.09
CA ILE A 400 27.71 16.74 -56.44
C ILE A 400 27.40 15.30 -56.88
N ALA A 401 28.33 14.37 -56.65
CA ALA A 401 28.13 12.96 -57.00
C ALA A 401 27.03 12.29 -56.16
N GLU A 402 26.84 12.71 -54.91
CA GLU A 402 25.78 12.21 -54.02
C GLU A 402 24.39 12.82 -54.33
N SER A 403 24.34 13.96 -55.03
CA SER A 403 23.11 14.65 -55.43
C SER A 403 22.55 14.27 -56.82
N GLN A 404 23.24 13.40 -57.56
CA GLN A 404 22.84 12.87 -58.88
C GLN A 404 22.26 11.45 -58.75
#